data_AF-A0A921IWE0-F1
#
_entry.id   AF-A0A921IWE0-F1
#
_cell.length_a   1.000
_cell.length_b   1.000
_cell.length_c   1.000
_cell.angle_alpha   90.00
_cell.angle_beta   90.00
_cell.angle_gamma   90.00
#
_symmetry.space_group_name_H-M   'P 1'
#
loop_
_entity.id
_entity.type
_entity.pdbx_description
1 polymer ?
#
loop_
_entity_poly.entity_id
_entity_poly.type
_entity_poly.pdbx_seq_one_letter_code
_entity_poly.pdbx_strand_id
1 'polypeptide(L)'
;MTMTRDGNLPVEDDAMDSPAGEANFDMAGSEVGAASAEARHDAGGGDSRRPRKGHRKLKIVLLTVLVAVVLGGAILAIAVHRRIEEERAGTIAMSAPSAPHELEDSTGRSGAFTARVDFTSMAATEGQHVSTEISWDDAWFFQDPTVYNHDLATTCSVLSAVANAESSYYQAGSDAPAYMENAFAQLGFDDISTASYQYRSEIFDEVVDFITGTDDVVAYSIASKRIAGPDGSEKTLYVVSVRGSYGAEWLSDFNMGDAADYEMDAIDHQGFMEAANEIVEQLADRITEDAQDRGTDDVALLFCGHSRGAATANLAASYADDMTEGLRPLAPPGSIYCYTFATPGVTEFTNVTDPIYDNIFNIMNPSDMVPRMPLASWGYSRYGNDLWLPGYGDDGFDEMYEEMAVAFEENVGAPCPYAPEDRESVDRLIDDLSREVPTEDDLVSVGTFATLVHDLTSGVDLMQILYGHYPGVYIAWMQTIDGGDLRQTQ
;
A
#
# COMPACT_ATOMS: atom_id res chain seq x y z
N MET A 1 -25.11 -20.98 -55.10
CA MET A 1 -25.13 -20.77 -56.56
C MET A 1 -24.68 -19.34 -56.83
N THR A 2 -23.36 -19.20 -56.97
CA THR A 2 -22.62 -18.40 -57.96
C THR A 2 -23.14 -17.04 -58.46
N MET A 3 -22.36 -15.97 -58.25
CA MET A 3 -21.54 -15.21 -59.25
C MET A 3 -21.14 -13.84 -58.65
N THR A 4 -19.89 -13.55 -58.26
CA THR A 4 -18.71 -13.11 -59.04
C THR A 4 -18.91 -11.94 -60.01
N ARG A 5 -18.11 -10.87 -59.84
CA ARG A 5 -17.46 -10.17 -60.96
C ARG A 5 -16.20 -9.38 -60.55
N ASP A 6 -15.12 -9.71 -61.23
CA ASP A 6 -13.76 -9.15 -61.22
C ASP A 6 -13.59 -7.81 -61.99
N GLY A 7 -12.41 -7.20 -61.83
CA GLY A 7 -11.70 -6.39 -62.84
C GLY A 7 -10.94 -5.20 -62.24
N ASN A 8 -9.66 -5.26 -61.84
CA ASN A 8 -8.36 -5.46 -62.53
C ASN A 8 -7.60 -4.14 -62.85
N LEU A 9 -6.27 -4.19 -62.62
CA LEU A 9 -5.20 -3.16 -62.60
C LEU A 9 -4.82 -2.56 -63.98
N PRO A 10 -3.85 -1.61 -64.09
CA PRO A 10 -2.37 -1.86 -64.11
C PRO A 10 -1.54 -0.83 -63.27
N VAL A 11 -0.36 -1.08 -62.66
CA VAL A 11 1.02 -1.46 -63.09
C VAL A 11 1.85 -0.35 -63.79
N GLU A 12 2.97 0.04 -63.16
CA GLU A 12 4.33 0.41 -63.66
C GLU A 12 5.15 0.74 -62.38
N ASP A 13 6.16 0.01 -61.89
CA ASP A 13 7.41 -0.60 -62.41
C ASP A 13 8.51 0.43 -62.72
N ASP A 14 9.54 0.47 -61.86
CA ASP A 14 10.91 0.81 -62.23
C ASP A 14 11.88 0.34 -61.13
N ALA A 15 12.59 -0.74 -61.43
CA ALA A 15 13.82 -1.18 -60.77
C ALA A 15 15.02 -0.67 -61.57
N MET A 16 16.17 -0.45 -60.92
CA MET A 16 17.49 -0.92 -61.42
C MET A 16 18.66 -0.56 -60.48
N ASP A 17 19.43 -1.62 -60.21
CA ASP A 17 20.89 -1.72 -60.11
C ASP A 17 21.70 -1.38 -58.84
N SER A 18 22.21 -2.47 -58.27
CA SER A 18 23.45 -2.71 -57.50
C SER A 18 24.72 -2.38 -58.34
N PRO A 19 25.98 -2.31 -57.83
CA PRO A 19 26.61 -3.39 -57.03
C PRO A 19 27.73 -3.03 -56.02
N ALA A 20 28.20 -4.12 -55.39
CA ALA A 20 29.23 -4.27 -54.38
C ALA A 20 30.65 -3.79 -54.75
N GLY A 21 31.47 -3.60 -53.72
CA GLY A 21 32.93 -3.48 -53.81
C GLY A 21 33.62 -3.97 -52.53
N GLU A 22 34.19 -5.18 -52.58
CA GLU A 22 35.23 -5.66 -51.68
C GLU A 22 36.57 -4.96 -52.00
N ALA A 23 37.39 -4.70 -50.98
CA ALA A 23 38.84 -4.58 -51.14
C ALA A 23 39.58 -5.02 -49.86
N ASN A 24 40.18 -6.20 -49.94
CA ASN A 24 41.33 -6.61 -49.14
C ASN A 24 42.53 -5.70 -49.43
N PHE A 25 43.33 -5.39 -48.41
CA PHE A 25 44.78 -5.26 -48.61
C PHE A 25 45.55 -5.76 -47.39
N ASP A 26 46.62 -6.46 -47.72
CA ASP A 26 47.31 -7.47 -46.96
C ASP A 26 48.74 -7.00 -46.62
N MET A 27 49.27 -7.58 -45.55
CA MET A 27 50.68 -7.99 -45.37
C MET A 27 51.86 -7.02 -45.14
N ALA A 28 52.62 -7.46 -44.11
CA ALA A 28 54.09 -7.52 -43.98
C ALA A 28 54.83 -6.20 -43.64
N GLY A 29 55.80 -6.16 -42.73
CA GLY A 29 56.59 -7.22 -42.10
C GLY A 29 58.09 -6.91 -42.25
N SER A 30 58.88 -7.21 -41.20
CA SER A 30 60.36 -7.32 -41.17
C SER A 30 61.18 -6.00 -41.24
N GLU A 31 62.38 -5.85 -40.70
CA GLU A 31 63.26 -6.57 -39.76
C GLU A 31 64.51 -5.68 -39.52
N VAL A 32 64.97 -5.61 -38.27
CA VAL A 32 66.37 -5.84 -37.81
C VAL A 32 67.54 -4.89 -38.16
N GLY A 33 68.25 -4.52 -37.07
CA GLY A 33 69.72 -4.44 -36.95
C GLY A 33 70.30 -3.03 -36.74
N ALA A 34 71.33 -2.75 -35.94
CA ALA A 34 72.17 -3.49 -34.98
C ALA A 34 73.13 -2.47 -34.29
N ALA A 35 73.83 -2.93 -33.23
CA ALA A 35 75.14 -2.44 -32.69
C ALA A 35 75.17 -1.12 -31.85
N SER A 36 75.89 -0.95 -30.72
CA SER A 36 76.84 -1.76 -29.93
C SER A 36 77.18 -1.06 -28.59
N ALA A 37 77.47 -1.88 -27.56
CA ALA A 37 78.44 -1.75 -26.45
C ALA A 37 78.59 -0.48 -25.58
N GLU A 38 78.44 -0.63 -24.24
CA GLU A 38 79.57 -0.71 -23.29
C GLU A 38 79.08 -0.99 -21.85
N ALA A 39 79.96 -1.60 -21.03
CA ALA A 39 79.67 -2.21 -19.74
C ALA A 39 80.06 -1.34 -18.53
N ARG A 40 79.35 -1.48 -17.39
CA ARG A 40 79.88 -1.90 -16.06
C ARG A 40 78.99 -1.47 -14.85
N HIS A 41 78.76 -2.47 -13.99
CA HIS A 41 78.67 -2.50 -12.52
C HIS A 41 77.67 -1.68 -11.68
N ASP A 42 76.99 -2.48 -10.84
CA ASP A 42 76.57 -2.30 -9.44
C ASP A 42 75.21 -1.66 -9.07
N ALA A 43 74.33 -2.58 -8.63
CA ALA A 43 73.36 -2.52 -7.54
C ALA A 43 72.30 -1.41 -7.56
N GLY A 44 71.17 -1.72 -8.19
CA GLY A 44 69.92 -0.97 -8.08
C GLY A 44 69.23 -1.13 -6.72
N GLY A 45 68.79 0.01 -6.18
CA GLY A 45 67.57 0.08 -5.39
C GLY A 45 66.35 0.03 -6.31
N GLY A 46 65.25 -0.55 -5.83
CA GLY A 46 64.00 -0.64 -6.58
C GLY A 46 62.91 -1.33 -5.79
N ASP A 47 62.05 -0.52 -5.18
CA ASP A 47 60.74 -0.90 -4.64
C ASP A 47 59.82 -1.36 -5.79
N SER A 48 59.18 -2.53 -5.66
CA SER A 48 57.89 -2.81 -6.32
C SER A 48 57.18 -4.06 -5.76
N ARG A 49 56.11 -3.78 -4.99
CA ARG A 49 54.76 -4.40 -5.01
C ARG A 49 54.59 -5.92 -4.81
N ARG A 50 54.12 -6.26 -3.60
CA ARG A 50 53.42 -7.53 -3.27
C ARG A 50 52.00 -7.58 -3.86
N PRO A 51 51.46 -8.75 -4.26
CA PRO A 51 50.10 -8.86 -4.75
C PRO A 51 49.06 -8.76 -3.63
N ARG A 52 47.96 -8.06 -3.90
CA ARG A 52 46.83 -7.76 -2.99
C ARG A 52 46.15 -9.04 -2.47
N LYS A 53 46.47 -9.47 -1.24
CA LYS A 53 45.80 -10.57 -0.50
C LYS A 53 44.38 -10.23 0.00
N GLY A 54 43.97 -8.96 -0.01
CA GLY A 54 42.66 -8.51 0.51
C GLY A 54 41.47 -8.90 -0.38
N HIS A 55 41.63 -8.80 -1.70
CA HIS A 55 40.54 -9.07 -2.67
C HIS A 55 40.10 -10.53 -2.70
N ARG A 56 41.01 -11.47 -2.43
CA ARG A 56 40.68 -12.90 -2.44
C ARG A 56 39.88 -13.32 -1.20
N LYS A 57 40.13 -12.69 -0.04
CA LYS A 57 39.34 -12.94 1.17
C LYS A 57 37.95 -12.33 1.07
N LEU A 58 37.85 -11.11 0.53
CA LEU A 58 36.56 -10.45 0.29
C LEU A 58 35.67 -11.25 -0.67
N LYS A 59 36.24 -11.78 -1.76
CA LYS A 59 35.52 -12.65 -2.71
C LYS A 59 35.03 -13.96 -2.09
N ILE A 60 35.81 -14.55 -1.18
CA ILE A 60 35.40 -15.77 -0.47
C ILE A 60 34.24 -15.47 0.49
N VAL A 61 34.31 -14.36 1.24
CA VAL A 61 33.23 -13.93 2.13
C VAL A 61 31.94 -13.65 1.35
N LEU A 62 32.02 -12.91 0.23
CA LEU A 62 30.88 -12.67 -0.66
C LEU A 62 30.28 -13.96 -1.21
N LEU A 63 31.12 -14.92 -1.63
CA LEU A 63 30.66 -16.22 -2.12
C LEU A 63 30.00 -17.05 -1.01
N THR A 64 30.52 -17.00 0.22
CA THR A 64 29.91 -17.69 1.37
C THR A 64 28.57 -17.08 1.76
N VAL A 65 28.44 -15.74 1.73
CA VAL A 65 27.17 -15.05 1.94
C VAL A 65 26.18 -15.41 0.84
N LEU A 66 26.59 -15.38 -0.44
CA LEU A 66 25.74 -15.76 -1.57
C LEU A 66 25.24 -17.20 -1.45
N VAL A 67 26.12 -18.14 -1.09
CA VAL A 67 25.74 -19.55 -0.89
C VAL A 67 24.78 -19.70 0.30
N ALA A 68 24.97 -18.94 1.39
CA ALA A 68 24.05 -18.95 2.52
C ALA A 68 22.66 -18.38 2.16
N VAL A 69 22.61 -17.33 1.34
CA VAL A 69 21.36 -16.75 0.81
C VAL A 69 20.65 -17.75 -0.09
N VAL A 70 21.36 -18.42 -1.01
CA VAL A 70 20.78 -19.43 -1.90
C VAL A 70 20.29 -20.65 -1.13
N LEU A 71 21.02 -21.12 -0.11
CA LEU A 71 20.57 -22.20 0.77
C LEU A 71 19.37 -21.79 1.63
N GLY A 72 19.35 -20.56 2.13
CA GLY A 72 18.19 -20.01 2.83
C GLY A 72 16.95 -19.95 1.95
N GLY A 73 17.09 -19.44 0.72
CA GLY A 73 16.03 -19.38 -0.27
C GLY A 73 15.53 -20.77 -0.68
N ALA A 74 16.41 -21.77 -0.82
CA ALA A 74 15.99 -23.14 -1.13
C ALA A 74 15.25 -23.83 0.03
N ILE A 75 15.64 -23.57 1.28
CA ILE A 75 14.94 -24.09 2.47
C ILE A 75 13.55 -23.45 2.57
N LEU A 76 13.47 -22.14 2.34
CA LEU A 76 12.23 -21.38 2.30
C LEU A 76 11.29 -21.91 1.21
N ALA A 77 11.78 -22.08 -0.03
CA ALA A 77 10.99 -22.63 -1.13
C ALA A 77 10.47 -24.05 -0.86
N ILE A 78 11.25 -24.90 -0.17
CA ILE A 78 10.80 -26.24 0.24
C ILE A 78 9.74 -26.17 1.33
N ALA A 79 9.84 -25.22 2.26
CA ALA A 79 8.83 -24.99 3.30
C ALA A 79 7.51 -24.48 2.69
N VAL A 80 7.60 -23.49 1.78
CA VAL A 80 6.48 -22.96 0.98
C VAL A 80 5.78 -24.07 0.21
N HIS A 81 6.54 -24.88 -0.54
CA HIS A 81 5.97 -25.96 -1.34
C HIS A 81 5.24 -27.02 -0.51
N ARG A 82 5.79 -27.37 0.68
CA ARG A 82 5.12 -28.28 1.61
C ARG A 82 3.82 -27.70 2.14
N ARG A 83 3.78 -26.40 2.42
CA ARG A 83 2.60 -25.73 2.98
C ARG A 83 1.46 -25.65 1.96
N ILE A 84 1.77 -25.30 0.71
CA ILE A 84 0.81 -25.34 -0.41
C ILE A 84 0.23 -26.75 -0.59
N GLU A 85 1.06 -27.79 -0.46
CA GLU A 85 0.57 -29.17 -0.51
C GLU A 85 -0.31 -29.53 0.69
N GLU A 86 -0.02 -29.00 1.89
CA GLU A 86 -0.82 -29.19 3.10
C GLU A 86 -2.20 -28.50 3.02
N GLU A 87 -2.26 -27.30 2.42
CA GLU A 87 -3.48 -26.54 2.12
C GLU A 87 -4.32 -27.21 1.02
N ARG A 88 -3.71 -27.60 -0.11
CA ARG A 88 -4.38 -28.36 -1.16
C ARG A 88 -4.91 -29.71 -0.67
N ALA A 89 -4.28 -30.28 0.35
CA ALA A 89 -4.72 -31.51 1.00
C ALA A 89 -5.80 -31.28 2.07
N GLY A 90 -6.16 -30.04 2.38
CA GLY A 90 -7.18 -29.69 3.39
C GLY A 90 -6.80 -30.11 4.81
N THR A 91 -5.49 -30.22 5.09
CA THR A 91 -4.98 -30.81 6.34
C THR A 91 -4.78 -29.77 7.44
N ILE A 92 -4.72 -28.50 7.08
CA ILE A 92 -4.81 -27.36 7.99
C ILE A 92 -6.28 -26.95 7.99
N ALA A 93 -7.00 -27.33 9.04
CA ALA A 93 -8.33 -26.80 9.27
C ALA A 93 -8.17 -25.32 9.62
N MET A 94 -8.47 -24.43 8.67
CA MET A 94 -8.63 -23.00 8.94
C MET A 94 -9.71 -22.86 10.01
N SER A 95 -9.32 -22.57 11.25
CA SER A 95 -10.28 -22.33 12.32
C SER A 95 -10.87 -20.94 12.09
N ALA A 96 -12.20 -20.84 11.99
CA ALA A 96 -12.92 -19.57 11.79
C ALA A 96 -12.45 -18.47 12.78
N PRO A 97 -12.53 -17.17 12.39
CA PRO A 97 -12.22 -16.04 13.24
C PRO A 97 -12.78 -16.22 14.65
N SER A 98 -11.91 -16.03 15.65
CA SER A 98 -12.32 -16.04 17.05
C SER A 98 -13.45 -15.02 17.27
N ALA A 99 -14.44 -15.43 18.05
CA ALA A 99 -15.59 -14.60 18.36
C ALA A 99 -15.14 -13.26 18.98
N PRO A 100 -15.92 -12.17 18.78
CA PRO A 100 -15.73 -10.92 19.53
C PRO A 100 -15.51 -11.19 21.02
N HIS A 101 -14.61 -10.43 21.63
CA HIS A 101 -14.32 -10.55 23.05
C HIS A 101 -14.34 -9.19 23.74
N GLU A 102 -14.70 -9.22 25.02
CA GLU A 102 -14.76 -8.05 25.88
C GLU A 102 -13.35 -7.48 26.10
N LEU A 103 -13.20 -6.17 25.91
CA LEU A 103 -11.98 -5.44 26.21
C LEU A 103 -11.89 -5.20 27.73
N GLU A 104 -11.22 -6.12 28.46
CA GLU A 104 -11.13 -6.08 29.93
C GLU A 104 -10.57 -4.76 30.49
N ASP A 105 -9.69 -4.10 29.75
CA ASP A 105 -9.04 -2.83 30.13
C ASP A 105 -9.73 -1.59 29.53
N SER A 106 -10.96 -1.72 29.03
CA SER A 106 -11.72 -0.59 28.49
C SER A 106 -11.92 0.52 29.52
N THR A 107 -11.68 1.75 29.08
CA THR A 107 -11.88 2.93 29.93
C THR A 107 -13.36 3.30 30.11
N GLY A 108 -14.26 2.74 29.29
CA GLY A 108 -15.70 3.05 29.28
C GLY A 108 -16.02 4.53 29.04
N ARG A 109 -15.10 5.28 28.42
CA ARG A 109 -15.26 6.71 28.17
C ARG A 109 -16.29 6.96 27.06
N SER A 110 -17.08 8.01 27.24
CA SER A 110 -18.10 8.46 26.29
C SER A 110 -18.14 9.98 26.20
N GLY A 111 -18.79 10.49 25.16
CA GLY A 111 -18.82 11.92 24.82
C GLY A 111 -17.51 12.42 24.22
N ALA A 112 -17.25 13.72 24.37
CA ALA A 112 -16.08 14.41 23.82
C ALA A 112 -14.86 14.30 24.76
N PHE A 113 -13.73 13.81 24.25
CA PHE A 113 -12.48 13.69 24.99
C PHE A 113 -11.25 13.51 24.09
N THR A 114 -10.05 13.59 24.66
CA THR A 114 -8.80 13.20 23.99
C THR A 114 -8.24 11.90 24.56
N ALA A 115 -7.54 11.14 23.72
CA ALA A 115 -6.86 9.90 24.09
C ALA A 115 -5.47 9.86 23.48
N ARG A 116 -4.54 9.21 24.16
CA ARG A 116 -3.19 8.95 23.63
C ARG A 116 -3.15 7.55 23.06
N VAL A 117 -2.67 7.41 21.84
CA VAL A 117 -2.60 6.15 21.12
C VAL A 117 -1.17 5.91 20.67
N ASP A 118 -0.71 4.68 20.92
CA ASP A 118 0.63 4.24 20.58
C ASP A 118 0.59 3.30 19.37
N PHE A 119 1.60 3.38 18.50
CA PHE A 119 1.75 2.51 17.33
C PHE A 119 3.21 2.50 16.84
N THR A 120 3.53 1.69 15.84
CA THR A 120 4.86 1.64 15.20
C THR A 120 4.86 2.43 13.89
N SER A 121 6.01 3.00 13.54
CA SER A 121 6.21 3.70 12.25
C SER A 121 7.48 3.21 11.58
N MET A 122 7.45 3.09 10.25
CA MET A 122 8.64 2.73 9.45
C MET A 122 9.73 3.80 9.51
N ALA A 123 9.37 5.06 9.80
CA ALA A 123 10.31 6.16 9.94
C ALA A 123 10.87 6.28 11.37
N ALA A 124 10.31 5.55 12.34
CA ALA A 124 10.82 5.56 13.70
C ALA A 124 12.13 4.77 13.81
N THR A 125 13.02 5.21 14.71
CA THR A 125 14.26 4.49 15.00
C THR A 125 13.94 3.13 15.65
N GLU A 126 14.79 2.12 15.45
CA GLU A 126 14.61 0.78 16.02
C GLU A 126 14.30 0.84 17.54
N GLY A 127 13.14 0.32 17.93
CA GLY A 127 12.65 0.30 19.32
C GLY A 127 11.92 1.56 19.80
N GLN A 128 11.66 2.54 18.92
CA GLN A 128 10.92 3.76 19.24
C GLN A 128 9.44 3.58 18.87
N HIS A 129 8.54 3.81 19.82
CA HIS A 129 7.09 3.82 19.59
C HIS A 129 6.64 5.24 19.23
N VAL A 130 5.71 5.34 18.29
CA VAL A 130 4.99 6.59 17.99
C VAL A 130 3.85 6.71 18.99
N SER A 131 3.67 7.91 19.55
CA SER A 131 2.63 8.17 20.55
C SER A 131 1.97 9.50 20.30
N THR A 132 0.74 9.47 19.79
CA THR A 132 0.00 10.65 19.36
C THR A 132 -1.26 10.87 20.18
N GLU A 133 -1.64 12.14 20.34
CA GLU A 133 -2.96 12.50 20.87
C GLU A 133 -4.00 12.51 19.74
N ILE A 134 -5.19 11.98 20.02
CA ILE A 134 -6.35 12.01 19.13
C ILE A 134 -7.57 12.54 19.87
N SER A 135 -8.48 13.18 19.13
CA SER A 135 -9.78 13.62 19.61
C SER A 135 -10.83 12.54 19.36
N TRP A 136 -11.80 12.42 20.25
CA TRP A 136 -12.96 11.58 20.07
C TRP A 136 -14.21 12.30 20.56
N ASP A 137 -15.28 12.29 19.78
CA ASP A 137 -16.59 12.76 20.21
C ASP A 137 -17.69 11.84 19.68
N ASP A 138 -18.37 11.17 20.61
CA ASP A 138 -19.54 10.33 20.28
C ASP A 138 -20.61 11.12 19.50
N ALA A 139 -20.69 12.44 19.67
CA ALA A 139 -21.65 13.29 18.96
C ALA A 139 -21.40 13.37 17.45
N TRP A 140 -20.22 13.00 16.94
CA TRP A 140 -19.94 12.96 15.50
C TRP A 140 -20.84 11.98 14.75
N PHE A 141 -21.21 10.86 15.37
CA PHE A 141 -22.03 9.81 14.74
C PHE A 141 -23.54 10.09 14.74
N PHE A 142 -23.92 11.30 15.14
CA PHE A 142 -25.27 11.84 15.09
C PHE A 142 -25.39 13.03 14.12
N GLN A 143 -24.31 13.33 13.38
CA GLN A 143 -24.26 14.38 12.37
C GLN A 143 -24.54 13.80 10.98
N ASP A 144 -24.61 14.65 9.97
CA ASP A 144 -24.74 14.21 8.58
C ASP A 144 -23.40 13.63 8.11
N PRO A 145 -23.33 12.33 7.74
CA PRO A 145 -22.08 11.71 7.33
C PRO A 145 -21.56 12.22 5.99
N THR A 146 -22.39 12.91 5.19
CA THR A 146 -21.97 13.53 3.92
C THR A 146 -21.25 14.86 4.12
N VAL A 147 -21.17 15.35 5.37
CA VAL A 147 -20.41 16.55 5.73
C VAL A 147 -19.06 16.12 6.31
N TYR A 148 -17.98 16.54 5.65
CA TYR A 148 -16.62 16.25 6.08
C TYR A 148 -16.34 16.71 7.52
N ASN A 149 -15.83 15.81 8.35
CA ASN A 149 -15.42 16.08 9.71
C ASN A 149 -13.91 15.84 9.85
N HIS A 150 -13.16 16.95 10.01
CA HIS A 150 -11.70 16.91 10.04
C HIS A 150 -11.13 16.23 11.29
N ASP A 151 -11.74 16.42 12.46
CA ASP A 151 -11.27 15.78 13.69
C ASP A 151 -11.48 14.25 13.63
N LEU A 152 -12.64 13.81 13.11
CA LEU A 152 -12.90 12.39 12.88
C LEU A 152 -11.94 11.81 11.83
N ALA A 153 -11.69 12.52 10.73
CA ALA A 153 -10.71 12.11 9.73
C ALA A 153 -9.31 11.98 10.35
N THR A 154 -8.88 12.95 11.16
CA THR A 154 -7.58 12.92 11.84
C THR A 154 -7.47 11.69 12.75
N THR A 155 -8.51 11.38 13.51
CA THR A 155 -8.57 10.16 14.31
C THR A 155 -8.53 8.88 13.46
N CYS A 156 -9.26 8.84 12.34
CA CYS A 156 -9.21 7.72 11.40
C CYS A 156 -7.82 7.54 10.77
N SER A 157 -7.05 8.61 10.53
CA SER A 157 -5.68 8.51 10.02
C SER A 157 -4.77 7.77 11.01
N VAL A 158 -4.93 8.05 12.31
CA VAL A 158 -4.19 7.38 13.39
C VAL A 158 -4.65 5.94 13.55
N LEU A 159 -5.96 5.67 13.60
CA LEU A 159 -6.48 4.30 13.67
C LEU A 159 -6.00 3.45 12.49
N SER A 160 -5.93 4.01 11.29
CA SER A 160 -5.39 3.33 10.11
C SER A 160 -3.91 2.95 10.28
N ALA A 161 -3.10 3.80 10.94
CA ALA A 161 -1.71 3.47 11.25
C ALA A 161 -1.59 2.42 12.37
N VAL A 162 -2.49 2.46 13.36
CA VAL A 162 -2.59 1.47 14.43
C VAL A 162 -2.94 0.09 13.85
N ALA A 163 -3.81 0.01 12.85
CA ALA A 163 -4.16 -1.23 12.16
C ALA A 163 -2.92 -1.89 11.53
N ASN A 164 -2.01 -1.09 10.96
CA ASN A 164 -0.73 -1.61 10.48
C ASN A 164 0.11 -2.13 11.64
N ALA A 165 0.27 -1.35 12.72
CA ALA A 165 1.07 -1.71 13.89
C ALA A 165 0.61 -3.02 14.56
N GLU A 166 -0.70 -3.30 14.55
CA GLU A 166 -1.30 -4.49 15.15
C GLU A 166 -0.72 -5.81 14.62
N SER A 167 -0.28 -5.86 13.35
CA SER A 167 0.37 -7.07 12.80
C SER A 167 1.53 -7.56 13.65
N SER A 168 2.31 -6.65 14.25
CA SER A 168 3.45 -7.01 15.08
C SER A 168 3.05 -7.81 16.32
N TYR A 169 1.85 -7.62 16.87
CA TYR A 169 1.36 -8.36 18.04
C TYR A 169 1.15 -9.84 17.73
N TYR A 170 0.67 -10.15 16.54
CA TYR A 170 0.34 -11.50 16.12
C TYR A 170 1.51 -12.32 15.55
N GLN A 171 2.70 -11.71 15.45
CA GLN A 171 3.91 -12.40 15.02
C GLN A 171 4.42 -13.39 16.09
N ALA A 172 4.83 -14.58 15.64
CA ALA A 172 5.31 -15.64 16.54
C ALA A 172 6.54 -15.20 17.36
N GLY A 173 6.38 -15.18 18.69
CA GLY A 173 7.44 -14.78 19.62
C GLY A 173 7.61 -13.26 19.77
N SER A 174 6.64 -12.47 19.30
CA SER A 174 6.60 -11.04 19.50
C SER A 174 6.29 -10.67 20.95
N ASP A 175 6.94 -9.61 21.43
CA ASP A 175 6.62 -8.91 22.67
C ASP A 175 5.90 -7.57 22.40
N ALA A 176 5.44 -7.34 21.15
CA ALA A 176 4.70 -6.13 20.80
C ALA A 176 3.37 -6.08 21.55
N PRO A 177 2.88 -4.89 21.93
CA PRO A 177 1.55 -4.75 22.50
C PRO A 177 0.46 -4.92 21.43
N ALA A 178 -0.75 -5.29 21.87
CA ALA A 178 -1.97 -5.26 21.04
C ALA A 178 -2.40 -3.79 20.81
N TYR A 179 -1.72 -3.11 19.89
CA TYR A 179 -1.89 -1.67 19.63
C TYR A 179 -3.35 -1.28 19.36
N MET A 180 -4.07 -2.08 18.56
CA MET A 180 -5.46 -1.80 18.21
C MET A 180 -6.41 -2.04 19.38
N GLU A 181 -6.24 -3.14 20.11
CA GLU A 181 -7.03 -3.43 21.32
C GLU A 181 -6.82 -2.34 22.38
N ASN A 182 -5.58 -1.92 22.58
CA ASN A 182 -5.23 -0.82 23.48
C ASN A 182 -5.84 0.51 23.03
N ALA A 183 -5.77 0.83 21.74
CA ALA A 183 -6.35 2.06 21.21
C ALA A 183 -7.87 2.10 21.43
N PHE A 184 -8.59 1.04 21.09
CA PHE A 184 -10.03 0.95 21.28
C PHE A 184 -10.44 0.94 22.77
N ALA A 185 -9.65 0.30 23.64
CA ALA A 185 -9.85 0.38 25.09
C ALA A 185 -9.74 1.83 25.62
N GLN A 186 -8.75 2.61 25.15
CA GLN A 186 -8.59 4.03 25.50
C GLN A 186 -9.73 4.93 24.96
N LEU A 187 -10.34 4.52 23.85
CA LEU A 187 -11.52 5.16 23.27
C LEU A 187 -12.85 4.70 23.90
N GLY A 188 -12.79 3.79 24.87
CA GLY A 188 -13.94 3.31 25.63
C GLY A 188 -14.82 2.33 24.85
N PHE A 189 -14.22 1.54 23.96
CA PHE A 189 -14.91 0.42 23.31
C PHE A 189 -14.99 -0.79 24.24
N ASP A 190 -16.11 -1.48 24.19
CA ASP A 190 -16.43 -2.56 25.13
C ASP A 190 -16.04 -3.94 24.57
N ASP A 191 -16.05 -4.07 23.25
CA ASP A 191 -15.83 -5.34 22.56
C ASP A 191 -15.01 -5.14 21.28
N ILE A 192 -14.12 -6.09 20.98
CA ILE A 192 -13.32 -6.10 19.76
C ILE A 192 -13.18 -7.50 19.17
N SER A 193 -13.09 -7.55 17.84
CA SER A 193 -12.53 -8.68 17.10
C SER A 193 -11.34 -8.22 16.28
N THR A 194 -10.19 -8.79 16.59
CA THR A 194 -8.90 -8.71 15.88
C THR A 194 -8.55 -10.06 15.24
N ALA A 195 -9.51 -10.97 15.18
CA ALA A 195 -9.31 -12.36 14.77
C ALA A 195 -8.67 -12.47 13.39
N SER A 196 -9.04 -11.61 12.45
CA SER A 196 -8.44 -11.56 11.10
C SER A 196 -6.90 -11.53 11.13
N TYR A 197 -6.29 -10.81 12.09
CA TYR A 197 -4.83 -10.69 12.20
C TYR A 197 -4.15 -11.99 12.63
N GLN A 198 -4.82 -12.82 13.44
CA GLN A 198 -4.30 -14.11 13.90
C GLN A 198 -4.05 -15.08 12.74
N TYR A 199 -4.79 -14.93 11.63
CA TYR A 199 -4.66 -15.76 10.45
C TYR A 199 -3.66 -15.22 9.42
N ARG A 200 -3.28 -13.95 9.54
CA ARG A 200 -2.67 -13.15 8.45
C ARG A 200 -1.38 -12.45 8.88
N SER A 201 -0.75 -12.91 9.97
CA SER A 201 0.44 -12.27 10.59
C SER A 201 1.54 -13.26 11.03
N GLU A 202 1.47 -14.54 10.65
CA GLU A 202 2.62 -15.44 10.83
C GLU A 202 3.69 -15.10 9.77
N ILE A 203 4.96 -14.94 10.19
CA ILE A 203 6.14 -14.55 9.36
C ILE A 203 6.33 -15.40 8.09
N PHE A 204 5.68 -16.57 8.02
CA PHE A 204 5.72 -17.41 6.83
C PHE A 204 4.74 -16.97 5.74
N ASP A 205 3.59 -16.37 6.05
CA ASP A 205 2.62 -15.92 5.04
C ASP A 205 3.14 -14.65 4.35
N GLU A 206 3.73 -13.71 5.08
CA GLU A 206 4.33 -12.47 4.54
C GLU A 206 5.48 -12.73 3.53
N VAL A 207 6.14 -13.90 3.63
CA VAL A 207 7.22 -14.33 2.72
C VAL A 207 6.73 -15.34 1.68
N VAL A 208 5.68 -16.11 1.98
CA VAL A 208 5.02 -17.02 1.03
C VAL A 208 4.20 -16.20 0.04
N ASP A 209 3.35 -15.27 0.47
CA ASP A 209 2.56 -14.36 -0.37
C ASP A 209 3.45 -13.52 -1.28
N PHE A 210 4.58 -13.03 -0.74
CA PHE A 210 5.69 -12.40 -1.48
C PHE A 210 6.31 -13.29 -2.59
N ILE A 211 6.19 -14.62 -2.51
CA ILE A 211 6.77 -15.59 -3.46
C ILE A 211 5.69 -16.27 -4.32
N THR A 212 4.46 -16.42 -3.86
CA THR A 212 3.46 -17.33 -4.46
C THR A 212 2.26 -16.64 -5.06
N GLY A 213 2.03 -15.35 -4.81
CA GLY A 213 0.85 -14.64 -5.33
C GLY A 213 -0.46 -15.31 -4.96
N THR A 214 -0.53 -15.93 -3.78
CA THR A 214 -1.70 -16.67 -3.30
C THR A 214 -2.51 -15.75 -2.40
N ASP A 215 -3.73 -15.40 -2.84
CA ASP A 215 -4.84 -14.75 -2.14
C ASP A 215 -4.43 -13.89 -0.91
N ASP A 216 -4.10 -12.64 -1.19
CA ASP A 216 -3.57 -11.65 -0.26
C ASP A 216 -4.68 -11.13 0.68
N VAL A 217 -4.98 -11.88 1.76
CA VAL A 217 -6.15 -11.56 2.58
C VAL A 217 -5.86 -10.40 3.55
N VAL A 218 -6.60 -9.30 3.38
CA VAL A 218 -6.48 -8.09 4.20
C VAL A 218 -6.96 -8.35 5.65
N ALA A 219 -6.16 -7.94 6.64
CA ALA A 219 -6.54 -7.99 8.05
C ALA A 219 -7.33 -6.73 8.44
N TYR A 220 -8.23 -6.85 9.41
CA TYR A 220 -9.09 -5.79 9.89
C TYR A 220 -9.54 -6.03 11.33
N SER A 221 -9.86 -4.95 12.03
CA SER A 221 -10.46 -4.99 13.36
C SER A 221 -11.89 -4.50 13.30
N ILE A 222 -12.77 -5.10 14.10
CA ILE A 222 -14.14 -4.61 14.32
C ILE A 222 -14.32 -4.40 15.81
N ALA A 223 -14.47 -3.14 16.24
CA ALA A 223 -14.76 -2.79 17.63
C ALA A 223 -16.17 -2.23 17.76
N SER A 224 -16.85 -2.49 18.88
CA SER A 224 -18.15 -1.87 19.15
C SER A 224 -18.27 -1.25 20.54
N LYS A 225 -19.07 -0.18 20.60
CA LYS A 225 -19.44 0.52 21.84
C LYS A 225 -20.81 1.13 21.70
N ARG A 226 -21.48 1.38 22.83
CA ARG A 226 -22.67 2.25 22.82
C ARG A 226 -22.27 3.71 22.95
N ILE A 227 -22.95 4.55 22.18
CA ILE A 227 -22.76 6.00 22.17
C ILE A 227 -24.10 6.72 22.36
N ALA A 228 -24.05 7.91 22.93
CA ALA A 228 -25.23 8.74 23.16
C ALA A 228 -25.07 10.13 22.53
N GLY A 229 -26.09 10.56 21.79
CA GLY A 229 -26.14 11.84 21.13
C GLY A 229 -26.51 12.99 22.07
N PRO A 230 -26.31 14.25 21.65
CA PRO A 230 -26.65 15.43 22.46
C PRO A 230 -28.12 15.53 22.87
N ASP A 231 -29.02 14.90 22.10
CA ASP A 231 -30.47 14.86 22.34
C ASP A 231 -30.92 13.65 23.19
N GLY A 232 -29.97 12.80 23.61
CA GLY A 232 -30.22 11.58 24.37
C GLY A 232 -30.61 10.37 23.52
N SER A 233 -30.53 10.46 22.18
CA SER A 233 -30.59 9.29 21.31
C SER A 233 -29.38 8.37 21.55
N GLU A 234 -29.56 7.06 21.41
CA GLU A 234 -28.49 6.07 21.59
C GLU A 234 -28.27 5.31 20.28
N LYS A 235 -26.99 5.02 19.99
CA LYS A 235 -26.57 4.15 18.89
C LYS A 235 -25.58 3.12 19.38
N THR A 236 -25.53 1.97 18.72
CA THR A 236 -24.35 1.08 18.75
C THR A 236 -23.44 1.46 17.59
N LEU A 237 -22.23 1.90 17.91
CA LEU A 237 -21.20 2.21 16.94
C LEU A 237 -20.32 0.99 16.71
N TYR A 238 -20.15 0.61 15.44
CA TYR A 238 -19.11 -0.32 15.01
C TYR A 238 -18.04 0.46 14.26
N VAL A 239 -16.78 0.28 14.65
CA VAL A 239 -15.63 0.82 13.94
C VAL A 239 -14.87 -0.32 13.30
N VAL A 240 -14.69 -0.22 11.98
CA VAL A 240 -13.85 -1.10 11.19
C VAL A 240 -12.56 -0.37 10.83
N SER A 241 -11.44 -0.88 11.33
CA SER A 241 -10.11 -0.36 10.97
C SER A 241 -9.32 -1.44 10.24
N VAL A 242 -8.98 -1.15 8.99
CA VAL A 242 -8.45 -2.11 8.01
C VAL A 242 -6.95 -1.90 7.81
N ARG A 243 -6.20 -3.01 7.89
CA ARG A 243 -4.75 -3.04 7.72
C ARG A 243 -4.36 -2.79 6.26
N GLY A 244 -3.39 -1.91 6.05
CA GLY A 244 -2.71 -1.72 4.77
C GLY A 244 -1.52 -2.68 4.56
N SER A 245 -0.57 -2.22 3.75
CA SER A 245 0.71 -2.90 3.52
C SER A 245 1.82 -2.15 4.24
N TYR A 246 2.84 -2.84 4.74
CA TYR A 246 4.08 -2.20 5.20
C TYR A 246 4.92 -1.88 3.97
N GLY A 247 5.34 -0.63 3.76
CA GLY A 247 5.83 -0.08 2.49
C GLY A 247 6.96 -0.80 1.73
N ALA A 248 7.56 -1.87 2.26
CA ALA A 248 8.41 -2.79 1.50
C ALA A 248 7.62 -3.74 0.58
N GLU A 249 6.37 -4.10 0.96
CA GLU A 249 5.45 -4.94 0.19
C GLU A 249 5.06 -4.24 -1.12
N TRP A 250 4.77 -2.93 -1.06
CA TRP A 250 4.45 -2.12 -2.24
C TRP A 250 5.62 -2.07 -3.24
N LEU A 251 6.87 -2.14 -2.78
CA LEU A 251 8.04 -2.21 -3.68
C LEU A 251 8.28 -3.61 -4.21
N SER A 252 7.91 -4.66 -3.47
CA SER A 252 7.97 -6.03 -3.98
C SER A 252 6.91 -6.29 -5.06
N ASP A 253 5.72 -5.69 -4.92
CA ASP A 253 4.69 -5.68 -5.97
C ASP A 253 5.23 -5.09 -7.27
N PHE A 254 6.15 -4.12 -7.16
CA PHE A 254 6.86 -3.50 -8.28
C PHE A 254 8.14 -4.23 -8.73
N ASN A 255 8.72 -5.10 -7.89
CA ASN A 255 10.01 -5.77 -8.12
C ASN A 255 9.84 -7.28 -8.40
N MET A 256 8.79 -7.66 -9.11
CA MET A 256 8.55 -9.04 -9.54
C MET A 256 9.61 -9.49 -10.56
N GLY A 257 10.27 -10.61 -10.27
CA GLY A 257 11.17 -11.34 -11.18
C GLY A 257 10.42 -12.00 -12.35
N ASP A 258 11.11 -12.83 -13.13
CA ASP A 258 10.63 -13.43 -14.41
C ASP A 258 9.13 -13.78 -14.41
N ALA A 259 8.34 -12.95 -15.10
CA ALA A 259 6.88 -12.98 -15.19
C ALA A 259 6.29 -14.21 -15.94
N ALA A 260 7.11 -15.22 -16.22
CA ALA A 260 6.68 -16.45 -16.90
C ALA A 260 6.14 -17.52 -15.94
N ASP A 261 6.35 -17.36 -14.63
CA ASP A 261 5.93 -18.31 -13.59
C ASP A 261 4.71 -17.82 -12.77
N TYR A 262 4.14 -16.65 -13.09
CA TYR A 262 3.03 -16.02 -12.36
C TYR A 262 1.84 -15.73 -13.29
N GLU A 263 0.65 -16.19 -12.91
CA GLU A 263 -0.61 -15.66 -13.45
C GLU A 263 -0.82 -14.29 -12.80
N MET A 264 -0.34 -13.24 -13.46
CA MET A 264 -0.46 -11.83 -13.04
C MET A 264 -1.87 -11.31 -13.35
N ASP A 265 -2.90 -12.04 -12.91
CA ASP A 265 -4.30 -11.67 -13.07
C ASP A 265 -4.59 -10.47 -12.17
N ALA A 266 -4.60 -9.28 -12.77
CA ALA A 266 -4.96 -7.98 -12.21
C ALA A 266 -4.10 -7.49 -11.03
N ILE A 267 -3.87 -6.19 -10.97
CA ILE A 267 -3.49 -5.55 -9.70
C ILE A 267 -4.63 -5.86 -8.73
N ASP A 268 -4.37 -6.67 -7.69
CA ASP A 268 -5.32 -7.55 -6.95
C ASP A 268 -6.63 -6.89 -6.42
N HIS A 269 -7.50 -6.48 -7.34
CA HIS A 269 -8.82 -5.92 -7.10
C HIS A 269 -9.76 -6.97 -6.52
N GLN A 270 -9.59 -8.23 -6.91
CA GLN A 270 -10.39 -9.33 -6.40
C GLN A 270 -10.12 -9.54 -4.90
N GLY A 271 -8.86 -9.51 -4.45
CA GLY A 271 -8.50 -9.60 -3.03
C GLY A 271 -9.15 -8.49 -2.18
N PHE A 272 -9.20 -7.25 -2.67
CA PHE A 272 -9.85 -6.15 -1.95
C PHE A 272 -11.36 -6.36 -1.83
N MET A 273 -12.02 -6.82 -2.91
CA MET A 273 -13.46 -7.11 -2.91
C MET A 273 -13.81 -8.26 -1.98
N GLU A 274 -13.02 -9.33 -1.98
CA GLU A 274 -13.25 -10.48 -1.10
C GLU A 274 -13.13 -10.09 0.37
N ALA A 275 -12.09 -9.34 0.74
CA ALA A 275 -11.94 -8.82 2.10
C ALA A 275 -13.07 -7.85 2.49
N ALA A 276 -13.52 -6.99 1.56
CA ALA A 276 -14.65 -6.08 1.81
C ALA A 276 -15.97 -6.84 2.04
N ASN A 277 -16.22 -7.90 1.26
CA ASN A 277 -17.37 -8.78 1.47
C ASN A 277 -17.28 -9.50 2.82
N GLU A 278 -16.11 -10.02 3.19
CA GLU A 278 -15.89 -10.66 4.50
C GLU A 278 -16.23 -9.70 5.65
N ILE A 279 -15.78 -8.45 5.58
CA ILE A 279 -16.08 -7.41 6.58
C ILE A 279 -17.60 -7.17 6.68
N VAL A 280 -18.28 -7.02 5.55
CA VAL A 280 -19.73 -6.77 5.50
C VAL A 280 -20.53 -7.94 6.06
N GLU A 281 -20.13 -9.18 5.76
CA GLU A 281 -20.74 -10.39 6.32
C GLU A 281 -20.55 -10.47 7.83
N GLN A 282 -19.33 -10.22 8.33
CA GLN A 282 -19.05 -10.21 9.77
C GLN A 282 -19.82 -9.11 10.52
N LEU A 283 -19.95 -7.92 9.92
CA LEU A 283 -20.79 -6.86 10.47
C LEU A 283 -22.26 -7.29 10.52
N ALA A 284 -22.78 -7.89 9.45
CA ALA A 284 -24.17 -8.34 9.39
C ALA A 284 -24.48 -9.38 10.49
N ASP A 285 -23.58 -10.34 10.69
CA ASP A 285 -23.72 -11.37 11.72
C ASP A 285 -23.65 -10.74 13.12
N ARG A 286 -22.66 -9.90 13.40
CA ARG A 286 -22.49 -9.25 14.70
C ARG A 286 -23.64 -8.30 15.05
N ILE A 287 -24.11 -7.50 14.11
CA ILE A 287 -25.28 -6.62 14.30
C ILE A 287 -26.53 -7.46 14.59
N THR A 288 -26.69 -8.59 13.89
CA THR A 288 -27.82 -9.49 14.12
C THR A 288 -27.78 -10.14 15.50
N GLU A 289 -26.60 -10.56 15.97
CA GLU A 289 -26.40 -11.12 17.30
C GLU A 289 -26.64 -10.06 18.40
N ASP A 290 -26.03 -8.88 18.28
CA ASP A 290 -26.21 -7.78 19.25
C ASP A 290 -27.68 -7.34 19.32
N ALA A 291 -28.40 -7.30 18.19
CA ALA A 291 -29.82 -6.97 18.16
C ALA A 291 -30.69 -8.00 18.88
N GLN A 292 -30.29 -9.28 18.89
CA GLN A 292 -30.99 -10.35 19.62
C GLN A 292 -30.75 -10.27 21.13
N ASP A 293 -29.53 -9.95 21.53
CA ASP A 293 -29.10 -9.97 22.94
C ASP A 293 -29.44 -8.68 23.69
N ARG A 294 -29.28 -7.52 23.04
CA ARG A 294 -29.33 -6.19 23.68
C ARG A 294 -30.54 -5.36 23.24
N GLY A 295 -31.20 -5.73 22.14
CA GLY A 295 -32.33 -5.03 21.54
C GLY A 295 -31.95 -4.23 20.30
N THR A 296 -32.94 -3.60 19.66
CA THR A 296 -32.75 -2.84 18.41
C THR A 296 -32.34 -1.39 18.71
N ASP A 297 -31.10 -1.19 19.15
CA ASP A 297 -30.51 0.15 19.12
C ASP A 297 -30.20 0.54 17.68
N ASP A 298 -30.16 1.85 17.40
CA ASP A 298 -29.81 2.33 16.07
C ASP A 298 -28.31 2.10 15.80
N VAL A 299 -27.92 1.81 14.56
CA VAL A 299 -26.54 1.40 14.24
C VAL A 299 -25.80 2.53 13.54
N ALA A 300 -24.55 2.78 13.93
CA ALA A 300 -23.60 3.59 13.17
C ALA A 300 -22.37 2.76 12.79
N LEU A 301 -21.86 2.97 11.59
CA LEU A 301 -20.66 2.31 11.06
C LEU A 301 -19.59 3.35 10.74
N LEU A 302 -18.35 3.09 11.14
CA LEU A 302 -17.18 3.87 10.75
C LEU A 302 -16.16 2.95 10.09
N PHE A 303 -15.79 3.24 8.84
CA PHE A 303 -14.74 2.55 8.12
C PHE A 303 -13.50 3.44 7.99
N CYS A 304 -12.33 2.88 8.25
CA CYS A 304 -11.07 3.56 7.98
C CYS A 304 -9.95 2.59 7.61
N GLY A 305 -8.99 3.09 6.85
CA GLY A 305 -7.80 2.35 6.43
C GLY A 305 -6.83 3.25 5.68
N HIS A 306 -5.62 2.74 5.49
CA HIS A 306 -4.55 3.39 4.73
C HIS A 306 -4.06 2.46 3.61
N SER A 307 -3.77 2.99 2.41
CA SER A 307 -3.22 2.22 1.28
C SER A 307 -4.11 1.04 0.87
N ARG A 308 -3.60 -0.19 0.83
CA ARG A 308 -4.40 -1.42 0.65
C ARG A 308 -5.61 -1.50 1.59
N GLY A 309 -5.45 -1.09 2.85
CA GLY A 309 -6.55 -1.08 3.82
C GLY A 309 -7.58 -0.01 3.51
N ALA A 310 -7.15 1.12 2.93
CA ALA A 310 -8.05 2.15 2.42
C ALA A 310 -8.90 1.63 1.24
N ALA A 311 -8.32 0.83 0.35
CA ALA A 311 -9.03 0.22 -0.77
C ALA A 311 -10.19 -0.66 -0.29
N THR A 312 -9.89 -1.58 0.63
CA THR A 312 -10.88 -2.48 1.24
C THR A 312 -11.92 -1.72 2.07
N ALA A 313 -11.51 -0.70 2.84
CA ALA A 313 -12.46 0.13 3.62
C ALA A 313 -13.41 0.94 2.71
N ASN A 314 -12.90 1.48 1.60
CA ASN A 314 -13.69 2.20 0.59
C ASN A 314 -14.75 1.26 -0.03
N LEU A 315 -14.35 0.05 -0.44
CA LEU A 315 -15.26 -0.97 -0.96
C LEU A 315 -16.29 -1.42 0.08
N ALA A 316 -15.87 -1.73 1.31
CA ALA A 316 -16.75 -2.18 2.38
C ALA A 316 -17.81 -1.12 2.74
N ALA A 317 -17.42 0.15 2.77
CA ALA A 317 -18.35 1.26 2.94
C ALA A 317 -19.36 1.35 1.79
N SER A 318 -18.88 1.28 0.53
CA SER A 318 -19.77 1.30 -0.65
C SER A 318 -20.79 0.15 -0.65
N TYR A 319 -20.38 -1.05 -0.23
CA TYR A 319 -21.28 -2.20 -0.10
C TYR A 319 -22.31 -2.00 1.03
N ALA A 320 -21.88 -1.44 2.16
CA ALA A 320 -22.78 -1.09 3.25
C ALA A 320 -23.81 -0.03 2.82
N ASP A 321 -23.39 0.96 2.02
CA ASP A 321 -24.24 1.99 1.43
C ASP A 321 -25.25 1.37 0.45
N ASP A 322 -24.82 0.53 -0.49
CA ASP A 322 -25.71 -0.19 -1.42
C ASP A 322 -26.77 -1.03 -0.68
N MET A 323 -26.41 -1.64 0.44
CA MET A 323 -27.34 -2.39 1.28
C MET A 323 -28.44 -1.51 1.92
N THR A 324 -28.24 -0.19 2.00
CA THR A 324 -29.27 0.74 2.50
C THR A 324 -30.48 0.86 1.58
N GLU A 325 -30.31 0.58 0.28
CA GLU A 325 -31.41 0.50 -0.69
C GLU A 325 -32.10 -0.87 -0.69
N GLY A 326 -31.51 -1.85 0.00
CA GLY A 326 -31.95 -3.23 0.09
C GLY A 326 -32.98 -3.52 1.19
N LEU A 327 -33.26 -4.82 1.38
CA LEU A 327 -34.20 -5.29 2.42
C LEU A 327 -33.55 -5.54 3.78
N ARG A 328 -32.21 -5.50 3.85
CA ARG A 328 -31.41 -5.78 5.04
C ARG A 328 -30.26 -4.78 5.17
N PRO A 329 -30.56 -3.50 5.43
CA PRO A 329 -29.52 -2.50 5.69
C PRO A 329 -28.72 -2.90 6.95
N LEU A 330 -27.40 -2.67 6.93
CA LEU A 330 -26.57 -2.82 8.14
C LEU A 330 -26.80 -1.68 9.13
N ALA A 331 -26.97 -0.47 8.61
CA ALA A 331 -27.24 0.75 9.36
C ALA A 331 -28.26 1.61 8.58
N PRO A 332 -28.97 2.56 9.23
CA PRO A 332 -29.84 3.46 8.51
C PRO A 332 -29.08 4.31 7.48
N PRO A 333 -29.77 4.76 6.42
CA PRO A 333 -29.25 5.81 5.56
C PRO A 333 -28.82 7.01 6.40
N GLY A 334 -27.59 7.49 6.23
CA GLY A 334 -27.04 8.60 7.01
C GLY A 334 -26.39 8.21 8.35
N SER A 335 -26.02 6.94 8.55
CA SER A 335 -25.23 6.49 9.71
C SER A 335 -24.00 5.66 9.34
N ILE A 336 -23.52 5.80 8.11
CA ILE A 336 -22.31 5.14 7.59
C ILE A 336 -21.28 6.24 7.31
N TYR A 337 -20.09 6.10 7.87
CA TYR A 337 -19.01 7.07 7.77
C TYR A 337 -17.77 6.36 7.23
N CYS A 338 -17.04 6.96 6.30
CA CYS A 338 -15.81 6.37 5.79
C CYS A 338 -14.73 7.43 5.56
N TYR A 339 -13.56 7.21 6.15
CA TYR A 339 -12.38 8.07 6.00
C TYR A 339 -11.18 7.20 5.66
N THR A 340 -10.67 7.37 4.46
CA THR A 340 -9.58 6.55 3.92
C THR A 340 -8.39 7.43 3.53
N PHE A 341 -7.19 6.86 3.57
CA PHE A 341 -5.94 7.57 3.35
C PHE A 341 -5.11 6.85 2.32
N ALA A 342 -4.52 7.60 1.39
CA ALA A 342 -3.72 7.05 0.31
C ALA A 342 -4.47 5.98 -0.52
N THR A 343 -5.77 6.20 -0.76
CA THR A 343 -6.65 5.21 -1.37
C THR A 343 -6.32 5.00 -2.84
N PRO A 344 -5.94 3.77 -3.27
CA PRO A 344 -5.72 3.48 -4.70
C PRO A 344 -7.05 3.50 -5.48
N GLY A 345 -6.98 3.34 -6.80
CA GLY A 345 -8.18 3.03 -7.60
C GLY A 345 -8.69 1.63 -7.24
N VAL A 346 -9.99 1.49 -7.01
CA VAL A 346 -10.60 0.24 -6.50
C VAL A 346 -11.66 -0.34 -7.41
N THR A 347 -12.03 0.33 -8.50
CA THR A 347 -13.03 -0.19 -9.46
C THR A 347 -13.03 0.57 -10.78
N GLU A 348 -13.47 -0.08 -11.84
CA GLU A 348 -13.76 0.56 -13.14
C GLU A 348 -15.22 1.07 -13.25
N PHE A 349 -16.04 0.88 -12.21
CA PHE A 349 -17.41 1.37 -12.23
C PHE A 349 -17.47 2.90 -12.31
N THR A 350 -18.47 3.39 -13.04
CA THR A 350 -18.61 4.83 -13.36
C THR A 350 -19.57 5.56 -12.41
N ASN A 351 -20.30 4.83 -11.58
CA ASN A 351 -21.26 5.37 -10.60
C ASN A 351 -20.61 5.68 -9.24
N VAL A 352 -19.28 5.64 -9.15
CA VAL A 352 -18.53 5.85 -7.90
C VAL A 352 -18.74 7.23 -7.24
N THR A 353 -19.30 8.19 -7.98
CA THR A 353 -19.68 9.53 -7.49
C THR A 353 -21.19 9.70 -7.31
N ASP A 354 -21.96 8.61 -7.27
CA ASP A 354 -23.39 8.70 -6.99
C ASP A 354 -23.62 9.20 -5.54
N PRO A 355 -24.69 9.97 -5.27
CA PRO A 355 -24.90 10.63 -3.97
C PRO A 355 -24.97 9.69 -2.76
N ILE A 356 -25.19 8.39 -2.99
CA ILE A 356 -25.21 7.39 -1.93
C ILE A 356 -23.82 7.19 -1.30
N TYR A 357 -22.75 7.53 -2.03
CA TYR A 357 -21.36 7.41 -1.60
C TYR A 357 -20.76 8.75 -1.10
N ASP A 358 -21.56 9.81 -0.96
CA ASP A 358 -21.10 11.15 -0.53
C ASP A 358 -20.54 11.17 0.91
N ASN A 359 -20.76 10.11 1.68
CA ASN A 359 -20.24 9.84 3.02
C ASN A 359 -18.83 9.22 3.06
N ILE A 360 -18.26 8.90 1.90
CA ILE A 360 -16.92 8.36 1.76
C ILE A 360 -15.95 9.49 1.40
N PHE A 361 -14.94 9.70 2.24
CA PHE A 361 -13.88 10.70 2.02
C PHE A 361 -12.52 10.02 1.88
N ASN A 362 -11.85 10.26 0.76
CA ASN A 362 -10.51 9.74 0.45
C ASN A 362 -9.50 10.88 0.57
N ILE A 363 -8.61 10.81 1.55
CA ILE A 363 -7.56 11.81 1.76
C ILE A 363 -6.31 11.40 1.00
N MET A 364 -5.82 12.29 0.14
CA MET A 364 -4.84 12.00 -0.89
C MET A 364 -3.64 12.95 -0.76
N ASN A 365 -2.41 12.43 -0.82
CA ASN A 365 -1.21 13.25 -0.89
C ASN A 365 -0.81 13.47 -2.38
N PRO A 366 -0.68 14.72 -2.87
CA PRO A 366 -0.24 15.01 -4.24
C PRO A 366 1.12 14.40 -4.62
N SER A 367 2.00 14.18 -3.64
CA SER A 367 3.33 13.59 -3.84
C SER A 367 3.36 12.07 -3.62
N ASP A 368 2.21 11.44 -3.38
CA ASP A 368 2.08 10.00 -3.22
C ASP A 368 1.57 9.37 -4.54
N MET A 369 2.27 8.33 -5.01
CA MET A 369 1.91 7.66 -6.26
C MET A 369 0.80 6.63 -6.08
N VAL A 370 0.63 6.05 -4.89
CA VAL A 370 -0.32 4.95 -4.64
C VAL A 370 -1.75 5.36 -5.01
N PRO A 371 -2.22 6.57 -4.66
CA PRO A 371 -3.56 7.01 -5.02
C PRO A 371 -3.73 7.35 -6.50
N ARG A 372 -2.68 7.24 -7.30
CA ARG A 372 -2.74 7.41 -8.76
C ARG A 372 -2.76 6.07 -9.50
N MET A 373 -2.72 4.97 -8.75
CA MET A 373 -2.67 3.60 -9.25
C MET A 373 -3.85 2.75 -8.73
N PRO A 374 -4.36 1.79 -9.52
CA PRO A 374 -4.20 1.69 -10.98
C PRO A 374 -4.63 2.97 -11.70
N LEU A 375 -4.16 3.18 -12.94
CA LEU A 375 -4.30 4.47 -13.60
C LEU A 375 -5.76 4.82 -13.90
N ALA A 376 -6.14 6.08 -13.67
CA ALA A 376 -7.44 6.60 -14.10
C ALA A 376 -7.65 6.51 -15.63
N SER A 377 -6.56 6.57 -16.41
CA SER A 377 -6.63 6.36 -17.87
C SER A 377 -7.02 4.94 -18.26
N TRP A 378 -6.85 3.97 -17.36
CA TRP A 378 -7.32 2.60 -17.55
C TRP A 378 -8.80 2.42 -17.17
N GLY A 379 -9.45 3.46 -16.63
CA GLY A 379 -10.84 3.43 -16.21
C GLY A 379 -11.04 3.27 -14.70
N TYR A 380 -9.96 3.05 -13.94
CA TYR A 380 -10.03 2.88 -12.49
C TYR A 380 -10.36 4.19 -11.75
N SER A 381 -11.18 4.06 -10.72
CA SER A 381 -11.60 5.13 -9.82
C SER A 381 -11.88 4.57 -8.42
N ARG A 382 -12.32 5.42 -7.51
CA ARG A 382 -12.72 5.07 -6.14
C ARG A 382 -14.02 5.75 -5.74
N TYR A 383 -14.73 5.16 -4.78
CA TYR A 383 -16.02 5.67 -4.33
C TYR A 383 -15.86 6.94 -3.49
N GLY A 384 -16.80 7.86 -3.64
CA GLY A 384 -16.94 9.06 -2.80
C GLY A 384 -16.09 10.25 -3.24
N ASN A 385 -15.60 11.00 -2.25
CA ASN A 385 -15.02 12.32 -2.41
C ASN A 385 -13.50 12.28 -2.21
N ASP A 386 -12.76 12.67 -3.24
CA ASP A 386 -11.30 12.84 -3.15
C ASP A 386 -10.96 14.23 -2.59
N LEU A 387 -10.20 14.25 -1.49
CA LEU A 387 -9.72 15.42 -0.79
C LEU A 387 -8.18 15.41 -0.76
N TRP A 388 -7.56 16.37 -1.42
CA TRP A 388 -6.12 16.47 -1.56
C TRP A 388 -5.52 17.33 -0.46
N LEU A 389 -4.46 16.82 0.16
CA LEU A 389 -3.57 17.57 1.03
C LEU A 389 -2.92 18.75 0.25
N PRO A 390 -2.41 19.77 0.97
CA PRO A 390 -1.61 20.82 0.35
C PRO A 390 -0.47 20.22 -0.48
N GLY A 391 -0.31 20.70 -1.71
CA GLY A 391 0.70 20.20 -2.63
C GLY A 391 1.83 21.20 -2.82
N TYR A 392 3.03 20.67 -3.09
CA TYR A 392 4.18 21.50 -3.46
C TYR A 392 3.82 22.47 -4.60
N GLY A 393 4.18 23.74 -4.43
CA GLY A 393 3.87 24.82 -5.37
C GLY A 393 2.53 25.53 -5.15
N ASP A 394 1.69 25.07 -4.21
CA ASP A 394 0.46 25.76 -3.84
C ASP A 394 0.74 27.02 -2.99
N ASP A 395 -0.16 28.00 -3.01
CA ASP A 395 -0.05 29.20 -2.19
C ASP A 395 -0.09 28.84 -0.69
N GLY A 396 0.91 29.27 0.07
CA GLY A 396 1.01 28.99 1.51
C GLY A 396 1.58 27.62 1.87
N PHE A 397 1.94 26.79 0.88
CA PHE A 397 2.46 25.43 1.10
C PHE A 397 3.67 25.40 2.04
N ASP A 398 4.66 26.27 1.83
CA ASP A 398 5.93 26.23 2.58
C ASP A 398 5.71 26.39 4.10
N GLU A 399 4.82 27.29 4.51
CA GLU A 399 4.50 27.52 5.93
C GLU A 399 3.78 26.29 6.52
N MET A 400 2.81 25.72 5.81
CA MET A 400 2.09 24.52 6.26
C MET A 400 3.00 23.28 6.31
N TYR A 401 3.93 23.14 5.36
CA TYR A 401 4.89 22.06 5.33
C TYR A 401 5.87 22.12 6.51
N GLU A 402 6.32 23.32 6.89
CA GLU A 402 7.15 23.51 8.10
C GLU A 402 6.42 23.05 9.36
N GLU A 403 5.14 23.38 9.52
CA GLU A 403 4.32 22.94 10.65
C GLU A 403 4.11 21.42 10.65
N MET A 404 3.77 20.84 9.50
CA MET A 404 3.61 19.40 9.34
C MET A 404 4.91 18.65 9.66
N ALA A 405 6.07 19.14 9.20
CA ALA A 405 7.35 18.51 9.48
C ALA A 405 7.67 18.49 10.99
N VAL A 406 7.32 19.55 11.72
CA VAL A 406 7.44 19.61 13.19
C VAL A 406 6.51 18.58 13.84
N ALA A 407 5.24 18.51 13.44
CA ALA A 407 4.29 17.54 13.97
C ALA A 407 4.73 16.08 13.71
N PHE A 408 5.29 15.81 12.52
CA PHE A 408 5.86 14.51 12.21
C PHE A 408 7.00 14.14 13.17
N GLU A 409 7.96 15.06 13.38
CA GLU A 409 9.10 14.83 14.27
C GLU A 409 8.65 14.66 15.72
N GLU A 410 7.63 15.39 16.17
CA GLU A 410 7.05 15.24 17.52
C GLU A 410 6.39 13.87 17.72
N ASN A 411 5.66 13.39 16.72
CA ASN A 411 5.00 12.09 16.77
C ASN A 411 6.01 10.93 16.68
N VAL A 412 6.84 10.95 15.65
CA VAL A 412 7.71 9.83 15.26
C VAL A 412 9.03 9.84 16.02
N GLY A 413 9.47 11.01 16.48
CA GLY A 413 10.75 11.21 17.15
C GLY A 413 11.96 11.18 16.19
N ALA A 414 11.71 11.36 14.89
CA ALA A 414 12.73 11.47 13.85
C ALA A 414 12.27 12.49 12.77
N PRO A 415 13.20 13.18 12.09
CA PRO A 415 12.85 14.12 11.02
C PRO A 415 12.03 13.46 9.92
N CYS A 416 11.10 14.22 9.34
CA CYS A 416 10.27 13.74 8.25
C CYS A 416 11.10 13.43 6.99
N PRO A 417 11.03 12.21 6.43
CA PRO A 417 11.75 11.87 5.20
C PRO A 417 11.00 12.32 3.93
N TYR A 418 9.77 12.81 4.07
CA TYR A 418 8.91 13.24 2.97
C TYR A 418 9.50 14.43 2.19
N ALA A 419 9.73 14.24 0.89
CA ALA A 419 10.16 15.28 -0.02
C ALA A 419 8.96 15.77 -0.85
N PRO A 420 8.43 16.98 -0.59
CA PRO A 420 7.21 17.45 -1.25
C PRO A 420 7.37 17.68 -2.75
N GLU A 421 8.59 17.99 -3.21
CA GLU A 421 8.96 18.15 -4.62
C GLU A 421 8.73 16.87 -5.44
N ASP A 422 8.60 15.71 -4.79
CA ASP A 422 8.30 14.44 -5.44
C ASP A 422 6.98 14.47 -6.22
N ARG A 423 6.09 15.44 -5.95
CA ARG A 423 4.90 15.74 -6.77
C ARG A 423 5.23 15.80 -8.25
N GLU A 424 6.29 16.52 -8.64
CA GLU A 424 6.68 16.67 -10.05
C GLU A 424 7.18 15.35 -10.65
N SER A 425 7.77 14.49 -9.83
CA SER A 425 8.25 13.16 -10.25
C SER A 425 7.11 12.17 -10.40
N VAL A 426 6.16 12.18 -9.46
CA VAL A 426 4.93 11.38 -9.53
C VAL A 426 4.11 11.78 -10.74
N ASP A 427 3.83 13.06 -10.96
CA ASP A 427 3.03 13.51 -12.09
C ASP A 427 3.65 13.09 -13.44
N ARG A 428 4.97 13.23 -13.58
CA ARG A 428 5.68 12.78 -14.78
C ARG A 428 5.60 11.26 -14.96
N LEU A 429 5.81 10.49 -13.89
CA LEU A 429 5.75 9.04 -13.94
C LEU A 429 4.37 8.55 -14.37
N ILE A 430 3.30 9.13 -13.80
CA ILE A 430 1.92 8.80 -14.15
C ILE A 430 1.60 9.18 -15.60
N ASP A 431 2.04 10.35 -16.06
CA ASP A 431 1.86 10.78 -17.46
C ASP A 431 2.61 9.88 -18.45
N ASP A 432 3.80 9.43 -18.08
CA ASP A 432 4.61 8.54 -18.90
C ASP A 432 4.02 7.13 -18.94
N LEU A 433 3.61 6.57 -17.79
CA LEU A 433 2.91 5.29 -17.71
C LEU A 433 1.61 5.30 -18.51
N SER A 434 0.80 6.34 -18.39
CA SER A 434 -0.46 6.47 -19.13
C SER A 434 -0.25 6.48 -20.66
N ARG A 435 0.89 7.00 -21.12
CA ARG A 435 1.23 7.09 -22.55
C ARG A 435 1.85 5.81 -23.09
N GLU A 436 2.71 5.17 -22.31
CA GLU A 436 3.45 3.97 -22.72
C GLU A 436 2.64 2.69 -22.48
N VAL A 437 1.73 2.70 -21.51
CA VAL A 437 0.80 1.62 -21.18
C VAL A 437 -0.63 2.16 -21.20
N PRO A 438 -1.28 2.23 -22.38
CA PRO A 438 -2.62 2.79 -22.49
C PRO A 438 -3.72 1.97 -21.80
N THR A 439 -3.52 0.66 -21.63
CA THR A 439 -4.49 -0.26 -21.00
C THR A 439 -3.81 -1.22 -20.04
N GLU A 440 -4.55 -1.77 -19.07
CA GLU A 440 -4.05 -2.80 -18.17
C GLU A 440 -3.57 -4.05 -18.93
N ASP A 441 -4.24 -4.44 -20.02
CA ASP A 441 -3.81 -5.56 -20.88
C ASP A 441 -2.41 -5.32 -21.50
N ASP A 442 -2.08 -4.06 -21.80
CA ASP A 442 -0.77 -3.69 -22.33
C ASP A 442 0.33 -3.92 -21.27
N LEU A 443 0.01 -3.77 -19.98
CA LEU A 443 0.89 -4.05 -18.84
C LEU A 443 1.34 -5.51 -18.82
N VAL A 444 0.40 -6.43 -19.07
CA VAL A 444 0.62 -7.88 -19.08
C VAL A 444 1.34 -8.32 -20.35
N SER A 445 1.12 -7.61 -21.47
CA SER A 445 1.73 -7.93 -22.76
C SER A 445 3.21 -7.51 -22.86
N VAL A 446 3.61 -6.44 -22.15
CA VAL A 446 4.99 -6.00 -22.01
C VAL A 446 5.62 -6.85 -20.92
N GLY A 447 6.21 -7.98 -21.30
CA GLY A 447 6.71 -9.05 -20.41
C GLY A 447 7.79 -8.68 -19.38
N THR A 448 7.87 -7.45 -18.90
CA THR A 448 8.38 -7.09 -17.58
C THR A 448 7.87 -5.69 -17.22
N PHE A 449 6.71 -5.56 -16.57
CA PHE A 449 6.23 -4.29 -15.99
C PHE A 449 7.34 -3.60 -15.17
N ALA A 450 8.09 -4.38 -14.40
CA ALA A 450 9.26 -3.93 -13.65
C ALA A 450 10.34 -3.28 -14.53
N THR A 451 10.59 -3.78 -15.76
CA THR A 451 11.58 -3.17 -16.68
C THR A 451 11.05 -1.87 -17.27
N LEU A 452 9.76 -1.80 -17.62
CA LEU A 452 9.15 -0.58 -18.13
C LEU A 452 9.13 0.51 -17.05
N VAL A 453 8.70 0.17 -15.83
CA VAL A 453 8.75 1.09 -14.69
C VAL A 453 10.20 1.46 -14.37
N HIS A 454 11.14 0.53 -14.38
CA HIS A 454 12.56 0.83 -14.15
C HIS A 454 13.12 1.81 -15.20
N ASP A 455 12.75 1.64 -16.48
CA ASP A 455 13.18 2.54 -17.54
C ASP A 455 12.52 3.93 -17.41
N LEU A 456 11.23 3.98 -17.10
CA LEU A 456 10.47 5.22 -16.84
C LEU A 456 10.92 5.96 -15.56
N THR A 457 11.38 5.21 -14.57
CA THR A 457 11.85 5.74 -13.28
C THR A 457 13.36 5.92 -13.27
N SER A 458 14.05 5.78 -14.41
CA SER A 458 15.49 5.97 -14.50
C SER A 458 15.88 7.41 -14.16
N GLY A 459 16.29 7.63 -12.90
CA GLY A 459 16.59 8.96 -12.34
C GLY A 459 15.61 9.45 -11.28
N VAL A 460 14.62 8.63 -10.91
CA VAL A 460 13.67 8.85 -9.83
C VAL A 460 13.98 7.85 -8.71
N ASP A 461 14.08 8.33 -7.47
CA ASP A 461 14.24 7.45 -6.31
C ASP A 461 12.85 6.97 -5.85
N LEU A 462 12.48 5.75 -6.26
CA LEU A 462 11.20 5.14 -5.90
C LEU A 462 11.04 4.95 -4.38
N MET A 463 12.15 4.71 -3.65
CA MET A 463 12.10 4.64 -2.19
C MET A 463 11.71 5.99 -1.60
N GLN A 464 12.24 7.07 -2.19
CA GLN A 464 11.97 8.43 -1.75
C GLN A 464 10.50 8.81 -1.98
N ILE A 465 9.95 8.50 -3.16
CA ILE A 465 8.53 8.79 -3.45
C ILE A 465 7.60 8.13 -2.44
N LEU A 466 7.94 6.92 -1.99
CA LEU A 466 7.13 6.20 -0.99
C LEU A 466 7.15 6.85 0.39
N TYR A 467 8.03 7.81 0.67
CA TYR A 467 7.94 8.57 1.92
C TYR A 467 6.66 9.40 1.99
N GLY A 468 6.17 9.93 0.87
CA GLY A 468 4.86 10.59 0.81
C GLY A 468 3.69 9.67 1.14
N HIS A 469 3.89 8.36 1.02
CA HIS A 469 2.92 7.31 1.31
C HIS A 469 2.93 6.87 2.79
N TYR A 470 3.78 7.43 3.65
CA TYR A 470 3.86 6.97 5.03
C TYR A 470 2.63 7.42 5.83
N PRO A 471 1.98 6.54 6.63
CA PRO A 471 0.86 6.94 7.47
C PRO A 471 1.18 8.11 8.39
N GLY A 472 2.42 8.18 8.90
CA GLY A 472 2.88 9.29 9.73
C GLY A 472 2.88 10.65 9.02
N VAL A 473 3.07 10.68 7.69
CA VAL A 473 2.98 11.91 6.88
C VAL A 473 1.53 12.37 6.79
N TYR A 474 0.61 11.46 6.50
CA TYR A 474 -0.83 11.76 6.51
C TYR A 474 -1.28 12.25 7.89
N ILE A 475 -0.90 11.57 8.97
CA ILE A 475 -1.24 11.97 10.35
C ILE A 475 -0.72 13.39 10.64
N ALA A 476 0.54 13.68 10.32
CA ALA A 476 1.13 14.99 10.59
C ALA A 476 0.43 16.12 9.80
N TRP A 477 0.09 15.88 8.54
CA TRP A 477 -0.71 16.83 7.75
C TRP A 477 -2.08 17.05 8.39
N MET A 478 -2.79 15.98 8.70
CA MET A 478 -4.12 16.03 9.31
C MET A 478 -4.14 16.72 10.69
N GLN A 479 -3.03 16.76 11.41
CA GLN A 479 -2.94 17.46 12.69
C GLN A 479 -2.64 18.96 12.58
N THR A 480 -2.16 19.41 11.43
CA THR A 480 -1.61 20.76 11.25
C THR A 480 -2.44 21.64 10.34
N ILE A 481 -3.23 21.04 9.45
CA ILE A 481 -4.13 21.78 8.55
C ILE A 481 -5.55 21.82 9.11
N ASP A 482 -6.37 22.70 8.56
CA ASP A 482 -7.81 22.66 8.76
C ASP A 482 -8.50 21.96 7.58
N GLY A 483 -9.75 21.52 7.76
CA GLY A 483 -10.55 20.95 6.65
C GLY A 483 -10.77 21.90 5.46
N GLY A 484 -10.55 23.20 5.64
CA GLY A 484 -10.60 24.21 4.57
C GLY A 484 -9.37 24.25 3.67
N ASP A 485 -8.25 23.66 4.10
CA ASP A 485 -7.00 23.58 3.34
C ASP A 485 -6.98 22.37 2.39
N LEU A 486 -7.90 21.42 2.58
CA LEU A 486 -8.11 20.30 1.67
C LEU A 486 -8.73 20.75 0.36
N ARG A 487 -8.19 20.25 -0.76
CA ARG A 487 -8.61 20.63 -2.11
C ARG A 487 -9.41 19.51 -2.76
N GLN A 488 -10.49 19.84 -3.46
CA GLN A 488 -11.28 18.87 -4.25
C GLN A 488 -10.64 18.54 -5.61
N THR A 489 -9.55 19.22 -5.95
CA THR A 489 -8.79 19.01 -7.18
C THR A 489 -7.31 18.93 -6.85
N GLN A 490 -6.60 18.08 -7.59
CA GLN A 490 -5.17 17.83 -7.42
C GLN A 490 -4.30 19.09 -7.62
#